data_AF-A0A940ALL6-F1
#
_entry.id   AF-A0A940ALL6-F1
#
_cell.length_a   1.000
_cell.length_b   1.000
_cell.length_c   1.000
_cell.angle_alpha   90.00
_cell.angle_beta   90.00
_cell.angle_gamma   90.00
#
_symmetry.space_group_name_H-M   'P 1'
#
loop_
_entity.id
_entity.type
_entity.pdbx_description
1 polymer ?
#
loop_
_entity_poly.entity_id
_entity_poly.type
_entity_poly.pdbx_seq_one_letter_code
_entity_poly.pdbx_strand_id
1 'polypeptide(L)'
;MKKAFGLVLTYFLFLVIGTVAGMFFYYIYLQIQSSVAGLPFEFFKKEDLLRILFYVLNCLLLFVCPAMVYRRISNKGGIAHFIFFIVLSSLTWIIFIPLVGHFEQKVSYNIKDSSKVLTEGYFRQNGDKIYYFTSDYNKNPYLNTTAIVIDTTEEGTVEVETLKPSRDFILFRDAAPYSDILIKKAFGQSDSQQIISFAMISERAMTAFSKGWTFYLAFISLGLLLASLYGTADLFRWRLLNTGFLMLMTFAVFAAHTLYFHPVFTSFRRQHINNKAFFVFLSKFMDDPLLVLANVTLSLVFIIIGIVRFATRNKRSL
;
A
#
# COMPACT_ATOMS: atom_id res chain seq x y z
N MET A 1 0.75 -29.98 19.18
CA MET A 1 -0.21 -29.63 18.10
C MET A 1 -1.13 -28.45 18.42
N LYS A 2 -1.76 -28.35 19.61
CA LYS A 2 -2.65 -27.23 19.99
C LYS A 2 -2.09 -25.83 19.70
N LYS A 3 -0.81 -25.57 20.01
CA LYS A 3 -0.14 -24.27 19.73
C LYS A 3 0.07 -23.97 18.24
N ALA A 4 0.18 -24.99 17.40
CA ALA A 4 0.33 -24.85 15.96
C ALA A 4 -1.02 -24.56 15.31
N PHE A 5 -2.08 -25.27 15.72
CA PHE A 5 -3.45 -24.96 15.32
C PHE A 5 -3.86 -23.54 15.75
N GLY A 6 -3.42 -23.10 16.93
CA GLY A 6 -3.59 -21.73 17.38
C GLY A 6 -2.92 -20.68 16.48
N LEU A 7 -1.80 -21.00 15.81
CA LEU A 7 -1.18 -20.10 14.83
C LEU A 7 -2.07 -19.98 13.59
N VAL A 8 -2.53 -21.11 13.04
CA VAL A 8 -3.42 -21.15 11.87
C VAL A 8 -4.70 -20.37 12.15
N LEU A 9 -5.31 -20.57 13.31
CA LEU A 9 -6.50 -19.82 13.72
C LEU A 9 -6.21 -18.32 13.85
N THR A 10 -5.06 -17.95 14.44
CA THR A 10 -4.66 -16.53 14.56
C THR A 10 -4.45 -15.90 13.18
N TYR A 11 -3.87 -16.64 12.23
CA TYR A 11 -3.67 -16.20 10.84
C TYR A 11 -5.01 -15.85 10.18
N PHE A 12 -5.98 -16.75 10.22
CA PHE A 12 -7.30 -16.50 9.62
C PHE A 12 -8.09 -15.43 10.36
N LEU A 13 -8.05 -15.41 11.70
CA LEU A 13 -8.70 -14.35 12.49
C LEU A 13 -8.11 -12.98 12.17
N PHE A 14 -6.78 -12.87 12.07
CA PHE A 14 -6.11 -11.62 11.71
C PHE A 14 -6.53 -11.14 10.33
N LEU A 15 -6.58 -12.02 9.33
CA LEU A 15 -7.03 -11.65 7.99
C LEU A 15 -8.50 -11.25 7.97
N VAL A 16 -9.40 -12.05 8.53
CA VAL A 16 -10.85 -11.77 8.46
C VAL A 16 -11.22 -10.55 9.29
N ILE A 17 -10.88 -10.54 10.59
CA ILE A 17 -11.24 -9.44 11.50
C ILE A 17 -10.48 -8.17 11.11
N GLY A 18 -9.20 -8.30 10.76
CA GLY A 18 -8.40 -7.17 10.28
C GLY A 18 -8.97 -6.57 9.00
N THR A 19 -9.47 -7.41 8.07
CA THR A 19 -10.06 -6.89 6.83
C THR A 19 -11.36 -6.17 7.11
N VAL A 20 -12.25 -6.73 7.93
CA VAL A 20 -13.52 -6.08 8.29
C VAL A 20 -13.28 -4.76 9.01
N ALA A 21 -12.38 -4.73 10.00
CA ALA A 21 -12.04 -3.51 10.73
C ALA A 21 -11.35 -2.48 9.83
N GLY A 22 -10.39 -2.92 9.01
CA GLY A 22 -9.68 -2.04 8.08
C GLY A 22 -10.61 -1.45 7.01
N MET A 23 -11.55 -2.25 6.49
CA MET A 23 -12.58 -1.75 5.58
C MET A 23 -13.44 -0.69 6.25
N PHE A 24 -13.86 -0.90 7.50
CA PHE A 24 -14.67 0.07 8.24
C PHE A 24 -13.92 1.40 8.45
N PHE A 25 -12.67 1.36 8.93
CA PHE A 25 -11.87 2.57 9.13
C PHE A 25 -11.56 3.30 7.83
N TYR A 26 -11.17 2.57 6.78
CA TYR A 26 -10.85 3.17 5.50
C TYR A 26 -12.10 3.74 4.80
N TYR A 27 -13.25 3.10 4.99
CA TYR A 27 -14.53 3.62 4.54
C TYR A 27 -14.89 4.94 5.23
N ILE A 28 -14.76 5.03 6.57
CA ILE A 28 -14.97 6.29 7.30
C ILE A 28 -14.03 7.38 6.77
N TYR A 29 -12.76 7.05 6.54
CA TYR A 29 -11.80 7.98 5.96
C TYR A 29 -12.26 8.54 4.61
N LEU A 30 -12.72 7.67 3.69
CA LEU A 30 -13.23 8.11 2.39
C LEU A 30 -14.51 8.97 2.52
N GLN A 31 -15.42 8.62 3.44
CA GLN A 31 -16.63 9.43 3.66
C GLN A 31 -16.32 10.82 4.22
N ILE A 32 -15.33 10.93 5.11
CA ILE A 32 -14.85 12.24 5.60
C ILE A 32 -14.28 13.05 4.43
N GLN A 33 -13.48 12.42 3.56
CA GLN A 33 -12.94 13.10 2.37
C GLN A 33 -14.04 13.55 1.41
N SER A 34 -15.01 12.69 1.11
CA SER A 34 -16.16 13.03 0.26
C SER A 34 -16.98 14.18 0.85
N SER A 35 -17.16 14.20 2.18
CA SER A 35 -17.89 15.27 2.87
C SER A 35 -17.19 16.63 2.76
N VAL A 36 -15.85 16.65 2.80
CA VAL A 36 -15.07 17.88 2.56
C VAL A 36 -15.27 18.41 1.13
N ALA A 37 -15.51 17.52 0.16
CA ALA A 37 -15.88 17.88 -1.20
C ALA A 37 -17.38 18.16 -1.38
N GLY A 38 -18.16 18.23 -0.30
CA GLY A 38 -19.59 18.51 -0.35
C GLY A 38 -20.45 17.39 -0.93
N LEU A 39 -19.90 16.18 -1.09
CA LEU A 39 -20.66 15.01 -1.52
C LEU A 39 -21.48 14.47 -0.34
N PRO A 40 -22.73 14.01 -0.58
CA PRO A 40 -23.54 13.42 0.47
C PRO A 40 -22.92 12.12 1.00
N PHE A 41 -23.21 11.80 2.27
CA PHE A 41 -22.86 10.52 2.86
C PHE A 41 -23.65 9.40 2.16
N GLU A 42 -22.96 8.61 1.34
CA GLU A 42 -23.56 7.48 0.66
C GLU A 42 -23.04 6.18 1.26
N PHE A 43 -23.89 5.58 2.10
CA PHE A 43 -23.62 4.33 2.79
C PHE A 43 -23.52 3.14 1.82
N PHE A 44 -22.42 2.38 1.90
CA PHE A 44 -22.26 1.08 1.25
C PHE A 44 -22.36 1.05 -0.29
N LYS A 45 -21.78 2.04 -0.99
CA LYS A 45 -21.55 1.93 -2.45
C LYS A 45 -20.73 0.68 -2.77
N LYS A 46 -21.30 -0.21 -3.59
CA LYS A 46 -20.68 -1.51 -3.94
C LYS A 46 -19.29 -1.34 -4.55
N GLU A 47 -19.11 -0.35 -5.42
CA GLU A 47 -17.85 -0.07 -6.11
C GLU A 47 -16.75 0.34 -5.12
N ASP A 48 -17.07 1.25 -4.21
CA ASP A 48 -16.16 1.69 -3.16
C ASP A 48 -15.82 0.53 -2.22
N LEU A 49 -16.82 -0.26 -1.79
CA LEU A 49 -16.59 -1.41 -0.91
C LEU A 49 -15.62 -2.43 -1.51
N LEU A 50 -15.73 -2.72 -2.81
CA LEU A 50 -14.81 -3.63 -3.49
C LEU A 50 -13.40 -3.06 -3.57
N ARG A 51 -13.26 -1.78 -3.91
CA ARG A 51 -11.95 -1.11 -3.97
C ARG A 51 -11.27 -1.08 -2.59
N ILE A 52 -12.05 -0.75 -1.55
CA ILE A 52 -11.60 -0.74 -0.16
C ILE A 52 -11.20 -2.15 0.29
N LEU A 53 -11.98 -3.18 -0.05
CA LEU A 53 -11.67 -4.57 0.26
C LEU A 53 -10.31 -4.99 -0.30
N PHE A 54 -10.05 -4.76 -1.60
CA PHE A 54 -8.78 -5.14 -2.22
C PHE A 54 -7.60 -4.36 -1.62
N TYR A 55 -7.75 -3.06 -1.41
CA TYR A 55 -6.71 -2.24 -0.79
C TYR A 55 -6.34 -2.74 0.62
N VAL A 56 -7.34 -2.94 1.48
CA VAL A 56 -7.13 -3.39 2.87
C VAL A 56 -6.59 -4.81 2.91
N LEU A 57 -7.10 -5.71 2.07
CA LEU A 57 -6.64 -7.09 2.00
C LEU A 57 -5.17 -7.17 1.57
N ASN A 58 -4.77 -6.43 0.53
CA ASN A 58 -3.37 -6.33 0.11
C ASN A 58 -2.47 -5.82 1.25
N CYS A 59 -2.92 -4.79 1.99
CA CYS A 59 -2.19 -4.31 3.16
C CYS A 59 -2.03 -5.41 4.23
N LEU A 60 -3.10 -6.13 4.58
CA LEU A 60 -3.05 -7.16 5.61
C LEU A 60 -2.19 -8.36 5.22
N LEU A 61 -2.18 -8.73 3.93
CA LEU A 61 -1.30 -9.78 3.43
C LEU A 61 0.18 -9.42 3.62
N LEU A 62 0.56 -8.15 3.48
CA LEU A 62 1.92 -7.69 3.77
C LEU A 62 2.27 -7.78 5.26
N PHE A 63 1.29 -7.56 6.15
CA PHE A 63 1.49 -7.61 7.61
C PHE A 63 1.36 -8.99 8.24
N VAL A 64 0.88 -10.00 7.50
CA VAL A 64 0.57 -11.31 8.08
C VAL A 64 1.81 -12.03 8.63
N CYS A 65 2.95 -11.91 7.95
CA CYS A 65 4.22 -12.50 8.42
C CYS A 65 4.67 -11.88 9.76
N PRO A 66 4.81 -10.53 9.88
CA PRO A 66 5.05 -9.89 11.17
C PRO A 66 4.02 -10.25 12.25
N ALA A 67 2.73 -10.31 11.92
CA ALA A 67 1.67 -10.68 12.89
C ALA A 67 1.87 -12.10 13.43
N MET A 68 2.24 -13.05 12.57
CA MET A 68 2.57 -14.41 12.99
C MET A 68 3.84 -14.45 13.86
N VAL A 69 4.86 -13.64 13.56
CA VAL A 69 6.07 -13.53 14.40
C VAL A 69 5.70 -12.95 15.77
N TYR A 70 4.85 -11.94 15.84
CA TYR A 70 4.33 -11.41 17.11
C TYR A 70 3.63 -12.49 17.95
N ARG A 71 2.84 -13.35 17.29
CA ARG A 71 2.19 -14.48 17.96
C ARG A 71 3.20 -15.45 18.57
N ARG A 72 4.32 -15.70 17.90
CA ARG A 72 5.44 -16.50 18.43
C ARG A 72 6.09 -15.84 19.66
N ILE A 73 6.34 -14.53 19.62
CA ILE A 73 6.94 -13.79 20.75
C ILE A 73 6.05 -13.93 22.00
N SER A 74 4.74 -13.82 21.81
CA SER A 74 3.74 -13.96 22.88
C SER A 74 3.68 -15.40 23.39
N ASN A 75 3.62 -16.36 22.48
CA ASN A 75 3.48 -17.79 22.79
C ASN A 75 4.60 -18.60 22.16
N LYS A 76 5.56 -19.04 22.99
CA LYS A 76 6.66 -19.92 22.56
C LYS A 76 6.12 -21.18 21.88
N GLY A 77 6.36 -21.27 20.58
CA GLY A 77 6.06 -22.41 19.72
C GLY A 77 7.20 -23.44 19.68
N GLY A 78 6.88 -24.66 19.25
CA GLY A 78 7.88 -25.70 18.94
C GLY A 78 8.13 -25.80 17.43
N ILE A 79 8.84 -26.85 17.00
CA ILE A 79 9.19 -27.08 15.58
C ILE A 79 7.95 -27.08 14.66
N ALA A 80 6.85 -27.70 15.09
CA ALA A 80 5.60 -27.67 14.32
C ALA A 80 5.10 -26.24 14.03
N HIS A 81 5.22 -25.32 14.99
CA HIS A 81 4.81 -23.92 14.81
C HIS A 81 5.66 -23.24 13.72
N PHE A 82 6.96 -23.55 13.65
CA PHE A 82 7.84 -23.06 12.59
C PHE A 82 7.46 -23.61 11.21
N ILE A 83 7.15 -24.92 11.12
CA ILE A 83 6.71 -25.54 9.87
C ILE A 83 5.42 -24.86 9.36
N PHE A 84 4.42 -24.70 10.22
CA PHE A 84 3.18 -24.01 9.85
C PHE A 84 3.42 -22.54 9.48
N PHE A 85 4.34 -21.85 10.15
CA PHE A 85 4.72 -20.48 9.79
C PHE A 85 5.31 -20.40 8.37
N ILE A 86 6.21 -21.33 8.00
CA ILE A 86 6.76 -21.39 6.64
C ILE A 86 5.64 -21.66 5.64
N VAL A 87 4.80 -22.68 5.89
CA VAL A 87 3.71 -23.05 4.97
C VAL A 87 2.75 -21.88 4.76
N LEU A 88 2.29 -21.22 5.82
CA LEU A 88 1.37 -20.09 5.72
C LEU A 88 2.02 -18.87 5.05
N SER A 89 3.30 -18.59 5.35
CA SER A 89 4.02 -17.49 4.69
C SER A 89 4.17 -17.76 3.20
N SER A 90 4.61 -18.96 2.81
CA SER A 90 4.70 -19.35 1.40
C SER A 90 3.35 -19.27 0.70
N LEU A 91 2.28 -19.77 1.34
CA LEU A 91 0.93 -19.72 0.79
C LEU A 91 0.45 -18.27 0.60
N THR A 92 0.76 -17.38 1.54
CA THR A 92 0.45 -15.94 1.42
C THR A 92 1.12 -15.32 0.19
N TRP A 93 2.45 -15.48 0.08
CA TRP A 93 3.25 -14.77 -0.90
C TRP A 93 3.21 -15.40 -2.30
N ILE A 94 3.05 -16.72 -2.40
CA ILE A 94 3.05 -17.44 -3.68
C ILE A 94 1.63 -17.56 -4.25
N ILE A 95 0.60 -17.65 -3.39
CA ILE A 95 -0.77 -17.95 -3.82
C ILE A 95 -1.73 -16.78 -3.54
N PHE A 96 -1.84 -16.29 -2.31
CA PHE A 96 -2.87 -15.29 -1.99
C PHE A 96 -2.60 -13.91 -2.62
N ILE A 97 -1.40 -13.35 -2.51
CA ILE A 97 -1.07 -12.06 -3.12
C ILE A 97 -1.38 -12.02 -4.64
N PRO A 98 -0.91 -12.98 -5.46
CA PRO A 98 -1.18 -12.93 -6.90
C PRO A 98 -2.65 -13.20 -7.21
N LEU A 99 -3.33 -14.06 -6.43
CA LEU A 99 -4.76 -14.33 -6.59
C LEU A 99 -5.59 -13.06 -6.32
N VAL A 100 -5.31 -12.36 -5.21
CA VAL A 100 -5.97 -11.09 -4.88
C VAL A 100 -5.70 -10.06 -5.96
N GLY A 101 -4.46 -9.97 -6.44
CA GLY A 101 -4.12 -9.04 -7.52
C GLY A 101 -4.86 -9.35 -8.83
N HIS A 102 -4.98 -10.62 -9.20
CA HIS A 102 -5.75 -11.03 -10.39
C HIS A 102 -7.24 -10.67 -10.28
N PHE A 103 -7.85 -10.90 -9.10
CA PHE A 103 -9.24 -10.53 -8.85
C PHE A 103 -9.42 -9.01 -8.84
N GLU A 104 -8.51 -8.26 -8.21
CA GLU A 104 -8.53 -6.80 -8.19
C GLU A 104 -8.48 -6.23 -9.61
N GLN A 105 -7.61 -6.75 -10.48
CA GLN A 105 -7.53 -6.31 -11.87
C GLN A 105 -8.83 -6.59 -12.64
N LYS A 106 -9.40 -7.79 -12.46
CA LYS A 106 -10.65 -8.19 -13.11
C LYS A 106 -11.84 -7.34 -12.63
N VAL A 107 -11.88 -7.00 -11.34
CA VAL A 107 -12.93 -6.15 -10.77
C VAL A 107 -12.75 -4.70 -11.20
N SER A 108 -11.53 -4.16 -11.14
CA SER A 108 -11.23 -2.78 -11.54
C SER A 108 -11.50 -2.52 -13.01
N TYR A 109 -11.33 -3.52 -13.90
CA TYR A 109 -11.74 -3.40 -15.30
C TYR A 109 -13.25 -3.24 -15.47
N ASN A 110 -14.05 -3.85 -14.58
CA ASN A 110 -15.51 -3.86 -14.67
C ASN A 110 -16.17 -2.71 -13.89
N ILE A 111 -15.48 -2.15 -12.90
CA ILE A 111 -15.92 -0.94 -12.23
C ILE A 111 -15.59 0.22 -13.17
N LYS A 112 -16.62 0.84 -13.75
CA LYS A 112 -16.44 2.16 -14.37
C LYS A 112 -15.94 3.06 -13.25
N ASP A 113 -14.74 3.63 -13.40
CA ASP A 113 -14.26 4.68 -12.49
C ASP A 113 -15.43 5.63 -12.26
N SER A 114 -16.00 5.58 -11.05
CA SER A 114 -17.03 6.51 -10.63
C SER A 114 -16.43 7.89 -10.91
N SER A 115 -17.04 8.59 -11.86
CA SER A 115 -16.46 9.80 -12.43
C SER A 115 -16.10 10.73 -11.27
N LYS A 116 -14.90 11.29 -11.28
CA LYS A 116 -14.59 12.37 -10.33
C LYS A 116 -15.67 13.44 -10.52
N VAL A 117 -16.54 13.63 -9.53
CA VAL A 117 -17.63 14.60 -9.58
C VAL A 117 -17.21 15.82 -8.76
N LEU A 118 -17.40 17.02 -9.31
CA LEU A 118 -17.31 18.25 -8.53
C LEU A 118 -18.74 18.73 -8.25
N THR A 119 -19.06 18.83 -6.97
CA THR A 119 -20.38 19.23 -6.47
C THR A 119 -20.69 20.70 -6.73
N GLU A 120 -21.97 20.99 -6.94
CA GLU A 120 -22.50 22.36 -7.00
C GLU A 120 -22.39 23.09 -5.65
N GLY A 121 -22.38 24.43 -5.68
CA GLY A 121 -22.46 25.25 -4.46
C GLY A 121 -21.14 25.47 -3.71
N TYR A 122 -20.01 24.96 -4.20
CA TYR A 122 -18.70 25.13 -3.59
C TYR A 122 -17.72 25.90 -4.48
N PHE A 123 -17.02 26.86 -3.89
CA PHE A 123 -15.94 27.61 -4.54
C PHE A 123 -14.65 26.80 -4.55
N ARG A 124 -14.05 26.64 -5.73
CA ARG A 124 -12.80 25.91 -5.94
C ARG A 124 -11.77 26.84 -6.54
N GLN A 125 -10.84 27.30 -5.71
CA GLN A 125 -9.75 28.16 -6.17
C GLN A 125 -8.55 27.33 -6.64
N ASN A 126 -8.07 27.62 -7.84
CA ASN A 126 -6.87 27.08 -8.44
C ASN A 126 -6.02 28.21 -9.06
N GLY A 127 -4.84 28.46 -8.48
CA GLY A 127 -4.05 29.65 -8.80
C GLY A 127 -4.88 30.92 -8.62
N ASP A 128 -4.86 31.77 -9.65
CA ASP A 128 -5.58 33.04 -9.69
C ASP A 128 -7.02 32.91 -10.21
N LYS A 129 -7.58 31.70 -10.30
CA LYS A 129 -8.96 31.46 -10.74
C LYS A 129 -9.80 30.77 -9.67
N ILE A 130 -11.02 31.25 -9.46
CA ILE A 130 -12.02 30.60 -8.60
C ILE A 130 -13.16 30.09 -9.47
N TYR A 131 -13.43 28.79 -9.37
CA TYR A 131 -14.52 28.12 -10.08
C TYR A 131 -15.69 27.89 -9.13
N TYR A 132 -16.88 28.31 -9.54
CA TYR A 132 -18.14 28.01 -8.87
C TYR A 132 -19.07 27.27 -9.84
N PHE A 133 -19.44 26.04 -9.50
CA PHE A 133 -20.30 25.21 -10.34
C PHE A 133 -21.77 25.39 -9.96
N THR A 134 -22.60 25.66 -10.97
CA THR A 134 -24.06 25.80 -10.80
C THR A 134 -24.82 24.48 -10.78
N SER A 135 -24.19 23.41 -11.28
CA SER A 135 -24.67 22.03 -11.19
C SER A 135 -23.49 21.07 -11.06
N ASP A 136 -23.73 19.85 -10.59
CA ASP A 136 -22.69 18.82 -10.41
C ASP A 136 -21.93 18.56 -11.72
N TYR A 137 -20.65 18.94 -11.74
CA TYR A 137 -19.77 18.71 -12.89
C TYR A 137 -19.36 17.24 -12.98
N ASN A 138 -19.43 16.69 -14.19
CA ASN A 138 -19.00 15.32 -14.51
C ASN A 138 -19.82 14.19 -13.81
N LYS A 139 -20.99 14.53 -13.26
CA LYS A 139 -21.97 13.54 -12.77
C LYS A 139 -22.65 12.80 -13.93
N ASN A 140 -22.91 13.50 -15.02
CA ASN A 140 -23.35 12.91 -16.28
C ASN A 140 -22.36 13.30 -17.39
N PRO A 141 -21.63 12.33 -17.99
CA PRO A 141 -20.56 12.62 -18.96
C PRO A 141 -21.07 13.20 -20.29
N TYR A 142 -22.39 13.26 -20.50
CA TYR A 142 -23.01 13.77 -21.73
C TYR A 142 -23.57 15.19 -21.60
N LEU A 143 -23.57 15.78 -20.40
CA LEU A 143 -24.16 17.10 -20.13
C LEU A 143 -23.06 18.11 -19.83
N ASN A 144 -23.08 19.24 -20.55
CA ASN A 144 -22.23 20.38 -20.22
C ASN A 144 -22.70 21.02 -18.92
N THR A 145 -21.75 21.54 -18.15
CA THR A 145 -22.02 22.20 -16.87
C THR A 145 -21.63 23.67 -16.99
N THR A 146 -22.48 24.55 -16.50
CA THR A 146 -22.16 25.98 -16.41
C THR A 146 -21.37 26.25 -15.13
N ALA A 147 -20.21 26.89 -15.28
CA ALA A 147 -19.36 27.34 -14.18
C ALA A 147 -19.16 28.85 -14.27
N ILE A 148 -19.20 29.50 -13.11
CA ILE A 148 -18.79 30.90 -12.96
C ILE A 148 -17.30 30.87 -12.61
N VAL A 149 -16.49 31.50 -13.46
CA VAL A 149 -15.04 31.61 -13.29
C VAL A 149 -14.73 33.04 -12.91
N ILE A 150 -14.14 33.22 -11.74
CA ILE A 150 -13.72 34.52 -11.21
C ILE A 150 -12.20 34.56 -11.30
N ASP A 151 -11.66 35.50 -12.08
CA ASP A 151 -10.24 35.79 -12.09
C ASP A 151 -9.91 36.72 -10.90
N THR A 152 -8.92 36.35 -10.09
CA THR A 152 -8.51 37.09 -8.88
C THR A 152 -7.30 38.00 -9.11
N THR A 153 -6.85 38.18 -10.35
CA THR A 153 -5.84 39.18 -10.70
C THR A 153 -6.37 40.62 -10.59
N GLU A 154 -5.49 41.62 -10.58
CA GLU A 154 -5.87 43.05 -10.41
C GLU A 154 -6.83 43.55 -11.51
N GLU A 155 -6.80 42.95 -12.70
CA GLU A 155 -7.71 43.23 -13.83
C GLU A 155 -8.76 42.12 -14.03
N GLY A 156 -8.96 41.27 -13.02
CA GLY A 156 -9.75 40.05 -13.14
C GLY A 156 -11.22 40.29 -13.50
N THR A 157 -11.74 39.51 -14.44
CA THR A 157 -13.14 39.50 -14.86
C THR A 157 -13.90 38.32 -14.26
N VAL A 158 -15.23 38.43 -14.22
CA VAL A 158 -16.13 37.33 -13.89
C VAL A 158 -16.76 36.84 -15.18
N GLU A 159 -16.49 35.60 -15.54
CA GLU A 159 -16.99 34.98 -16.77
C GLU A 159 -17.88 33.78 -16.46
N VAL A 160 -18.92 33.60 -17.27
CA VAL A 160 -19.79 32.42 -17.21
C VAL A 160 -19.38 31.49 -18.33
N GLU A 161 -18.71 30.40 -17.99
CA GLU A 161 -18.22 29.41 -18.93
C GLU A 161 -19.12 28.18 -18.97
N THR A 162 -19.30 27.62 -20.16
CA THR A 162 -19.94 26.31 -20.33
C THR A 162 -18.86 25.27 -20.54
N LEU A 163 -18.64 24.44 -19.53
CA LEU A 163 -17.58 23.43 -19.50
C LEU A 163 -18.11 22.08 -19.95
N LYS A 164 -17.38 21.43 -20.87
CA LYS A 164 -17.62 20.05 -21.25
C LYS A 164 -17.02 19.12 -20.18
N PRO A 165 -17.71 18.04 -19.78
CA PRO A 165 -17.15 17.05 -18.87
C PRO A 165 -15.85 16.48 -19.43
N SER A 166 -14.76 16.69 -18.70
CA SER A 166 -13.45 16.15 -19.05
C SER A 166 -12.73 15.65 -17.80
N ARG A 167 -12.10 14.47 -17.92
CA ARG A 167 -11.25 13.88 -16.89
C ARG A 167 -9.92 14.63 -16.73
N ASP A 168 -9.48 15.28 -17.80
CA ASP A 168 -8.24 16.07 -17.84
C ASP A 168 -8.47 17.55 -17.47
N PHE A 169 -9.65 17.86 -16.93
CA PHE A 169 -9.98 19.19 -16.48
C PHE A 169 -8.98 19.66 -15.40
N ILE A 170 -8.62 20.94 -15.46
CA ILE A 170 -7.52 21.53 -14.71
C ILE A 170 -7.68 21.27 -13.20
N LEU A 171 -8.89 21.40 -12.67
CA LEU A 171 -9.15 21.12 -11.25
C LEU A 171 -8.88 19.66 -10.85
N PHE A 172 -9.15 18.68 -11.72
CA PHE A 172 -8.85 17.27 -11.42
C PHE A 172 -7.37 16.94 -11.51
N ARG A 173 -6.68 17.56 -12.46
CA ARG A 173 -5.23 17.41 -12.62
C ARG A 173 -4.50 17.98 -11.41
N ASP A 174 -4.90 19.18 -10.99
CA ASP A 174 -4.22 19.89 -9.91
C ASP A 174 -4.68 19.41 -8.53
N ALA A 175 -5.85 18.77 -8.42
CA ALA A 175 -6.28 18.05 -7.23
C ALA A 175 -5.52 16.73 -6.99
N ALA A 176 -4.85 16.17 -8.00
CA ALA A 176 -4.17 14.88 -7.87
C ALA A 176 -3.19 14.88 -6.65
N PRO A 177 -3.13 13.77 -5.89
CA PRO A 177 -3.82 12.48 -6.09
C PRO A 177 -5.29 12.42 -5.63
N TYR A 178 -5.84 13.51 -5.10
CA TYR A 178 -7.23 13.55 -4.62
C TYR A 178 -8.24 13.68 -5.77
N SER A 179 -9.52 13.43 -5.45
CA SER A 179 -10.65 13.60 -6.39
C SER A 179 -11.09 15.05 -6.55
N ASP A 180 -10.88 15.90 -5.54
CA ASP A 180 -11.27 17.33 -5.51
C ASP A 180 -10.15 18.18 -4.88
N ILE A 181 -9.99 19.41 -5.37
CA ILE A 181 -9.02 20.38 -4.88
C ILE A 181 -9.33 20.85 -3.45
N LEU A 182 -10.60 20.81 -3.04
CA LEU A 182 -11.00 21.10 -1.65
C LEU A 182 -10.41 20.08 -0.68
N ILE A 183 -10.42 18.80 -1.06
CA ILE A 183 -9.80 17.73 -0.28
C ILE A 183 -8.29 17.98 -0.21
N LYS A 184 -7.65 18.28 -1.34
CA LYS A 184 -6.22 18.60 -1.36
C LYS A 184 -5.87 19.80 -0.46
N LYS A 185 -6.72 20.83 -0.40
CA LYS A 185 -6.49 21.98 0.49
C LYS A 185 -6.68 21.63 1.96
N ALA A 186 -7.69 20.84 2.30
CA ALA A 186 -7.98 20.46 3.69
C ALA A 186 -6.95 19.46 4.26
N PHE A 187 -6.50 18.51 3.46
CA PHE A 187 -5.56 17.46 3.88
C PHE A 187 -4.09 17.82 3.57
N GLY A 188 -3.85 18.96 2.91
CA GLY A 188 -2.54 19.45 2.50
C GLY A 188 -2.07 18.91 1.15
N GLN A 189 -0.99 19.51 0.61
CA GLN A 189 -0.29 18.92 -0.53
C GLN A 189 0.17 17.52 -0.10
N SER A 190 -0.22 16.52 -0.88
CA SER A 190 0.25 15.12 -0.77
C SER A 190 1.78 14.96 -0.94
N ASP A 191 2.55 16.04 -0.87
CA ASP A 191 4.00 16.06 -0.73
C ASP A 191 4.45 15.80 0.72
N SER A 192 3.52 15.58 1.67
CA SER A 192 3.84 14.81 2.86
C SER A 192 4.22 13.40 2.38
N GLN A 193 5.50 13.22 2.07
CA GLN A 193 6.14 11.96 1.70
C GLN A 193 5.67 10.91 2.69
N GLN A 194 4.67 10.12 2.29
CA GLN A 194 4.17 9.06 3.16
C GLN A 194 5.37 8.17 3.44
N ILE A 195 5.75 8.05 4.71
CA ILE A 195 6.94 7.28 5.11
C ILE A 195 6.79 5.83 4.62
N ILE A 196 5.54 5.35 4.52
CA ILE A 196 5.20 4.06 3.93
C ILE A 196 4.05 4.24 2.93
N SER A 197 4.25 3.81 1.69
CA SER A 197 3.21 3.75 0.66
C SER A 197 2.87 2.30 0.30
N PHE A 198 1.80 1.76 0.90
CA PHE A 198 1.35 0.39 0.60
C PHE A 198 0.79 0.25 -0.81
N ALA A 199 0.16 1.31 -1.34
CA ALA A 199 -0.32 1.34 -2.72
C ALA A 199 0.84 1.10 -3.71
N MET A 200 1.97 1.77 -3.50
CA MET A 200 3.16 1.60 -4.33
C MET A 200 3.73 0.17 -4.26
N ILE A 201 3.76 -0.44 -3.07
CA ILE A 201 4.22 -1.83 -2.90
C ILE A 201 3.26 -2.81 -3.62
N SER A 202 1.95 -2.58 -3.51
CA SER A 202 0.92 -3.41 -4.16
C SER A 202 0.97 -3.29 -5.69
N GLU A 203 1.07 -2.08 -6.22
CA GLU A 203 1.20 -1.82 -7.66
C GLU A 203 2.43 -2.52 -8.24
N ARG A 204 3.54 -2.53 -7.50
CA ARG A 204 4.76 -3.25 -7.89
C ARG A 204 4.57 -4.75 -7.88
N ALA A 205 3.85 -5.31 -6.91
CA ALA A 205 3.50 -6.73 -6.89
C ALA A 205 2.73 -7.12 -8.16
N MET A 206 1.71 -6.32 -8.52
CA MET A 206 0.89 -6.55 -9.72
C MET A 206 1.69 -6.38 -11.01
N THR A 207 2.53 -5.34 -11.09
CA THR A 207 3.39 -5.09 -12.25
C THR A 207 4.36 -6.26 -12.45
N ALA A 208 5.02 -6.71 -11.38
CA ALA A 208 5.92 -7.85 -11.42
C ALA A 208 5.20 -9.15 -11.84
N PHE A 209 3.98 -9.38 -11.34
CA PHE A 209 3.17 -10.52 -11.73
C PHE A 209 2.80 -10.49 -13.22
N SER A 210 2.40 -9.33 -13.74
CA SER A 210 2.02 -9.17 -15.15
C SER A 210 3.19 -9.39 -16.13
N LYS A 211 4.43 -9.11 -15.70
CA LYS A 211 5.66 -9.35 -16.50
C LYS A 211 6.11 -10.81 -16.53
N GLY A 212 5.58 -11.65 -15.64
CA GLY A 212 5.86 -13.07 -15.59
C GLY A 212 6.44 -13.56 -14.26
N TRP A 213 6.53 -14.88 -14.12
CA TRP A 213 6.86 -15.53 -12.84
C TRP A 213 8.26 -15.19 -12.30
N THR A 214 9.25 -14.97 -13.17
CA THR A 214 10.61 -14.61 -12.75
C THR A 214 10.66 -13.24 -12.08
N PHE A 215 9.94 -12.27 -12.63
CA PHE A 215 9.80 -10.93 -12.05
C PHE A 215 9.03 -10.99 -10.74
N TYR A 216 8.00 -11.84 -10.66
CA TYR A 216 7.25 -12.05 -9.42
C TYR A 216 8.11 -12.72 -8.31
N LEU A 217 8.94 -13.71 -8.67
CA LEU A 217 9.90 -14.31 -7.74
C LEU A 217 10.89 -13.29 -7.17
N ALA A 218 11.31 -12.33 -7.99
CA ALA A 218 12.13 -11.21 -7.50
C ALA A 218 11.37 -10.35 -6.47
N PHE A 219 10.08 -10.08 -6.70
CA PHE A 219 9.24 -9.40 -5.72
C PHE A 219 9.06 -10.19 -4.40
N ILE A 220 8.97 -11.52 -4.47
CA ILE A 220 8.88 -12.41 -3.29
C ILE A 220 10.09 -12.23 -2.33
N SER A 221 11.21 -11.65 -2.77
CA SER A 221 12.32 -11.30 -1.88
C SER A 221 11.91 -10.41 -0.69
N LEU A 222 10.92 -9.52 -0.85
CA LEU A 222 10.34 -8.75 0.25
C LEU A 222 9.63 -9.67 1.26
N GLY A 223 8.87 -10.64 0.76
CA GLY A 223 8.21 -11.63 1.61
C GLY A 223 9.19 -12.51 2.38
N LEU A 224 10.30 -12.90 1.73
CA LEU A 224 11.39 -13.60 2.39
C LEU A 224 11.99 -12.75 3.51
N LEU A 225 12.23 -11.46 3.27
CA LEU A 225 12.74 -10.52 4.28
C LEU A 225 11.81 -10.41 5.47
N LEU A 226 10.50 -10.20 5.24
CA LEU A 226 9.52 -10.12 6.32
C LEU A 226 9.37 -11.44 7.08
N ALA A 227 9.41 -12.58 6.38
CA ALA A 227 9.37 -13.90 7.01
C ALA A 227 10.64 -14.18 7.83
N SER A 228 11.80 -13.72 7.37
CA SER A 228 13.09 -13.92 8.05
C SER A 228 13.17 -13.20 9.40
N LEU A 229 12.35 -12.16 9.64
CA LEU A 229 12.19 -11.53 10.97
C LEU A 229 11.74 -12.54 12.04
N TYR A 230 11.23 -13.70 11.65
CA TYR A 230 11.03 -14.83 12.56
C TYR A 230 12.30 -15.20 13.34
N GLY A 231 13.49 -15.03 12.76
CA GLY A 231 14.78 -15.26 13.43
C GLY A 231 15.02 -14.36 14.64
N THR A 232 14.37 -13.20 14.72
CA THR A 232 14.58 -12.19 15.77
C THR A 232 13.57 -12.30 16.92
N ALA A 233 12.59 -13.22 16.83
CA ALA A 233 11.52 -13.37 17.82
C ALA A 233 11.99 -13.64 19.26
N ASP A 234 13.19 -14.21 19.43
CA ASP A 234 13.77 -14.56 20.74
C ASP A 234 15.12 -13.84 20.99
N LEU A 235 15.33 -12.64 20.40
CA LEU A 235 16.61 -11.92 20.47
C LEU A 235 16.91 -11.41 21.89
N PHE A 236 15.93 -10.79 22.52
CA PHE A 236 15.96 -10.30 23.91
C PHE A 236 15.21 -11.25 24.84
N ARG A 237 15.55 -11.23 26.13
CA ARG A 237 14.82 -11.98 27.17
C ARG A 237 13.42 -11.40 27.41
N TRP A 238 13.25 -10.11 27.19
CA TRP A 238 12.02 -9.37 27.46
C TRP A 238 11.13 -9.40 26.22
N ARG A 239 9.89 -9.88 26.39
CA ARG A 239 8.92 -9.97 25.29
C ARG A 239 8.63 -8.59 24.68
N LEU A 240 8.51 -7.56 25.52
CA LEU A 240 8.26 -6.19 25.08
C LEU A 240 9.36 -5.67 24.14
N LEU A 241 10.64 -5.93 24.47
CA LEU A 241 11.76 -5.54 23.61
C LEU A 241 11.75 -6.29 22.28
N ASN A 242 11.42 -7.59 22.27
CA ASN A 242 11.27 -8.35 21.01
C ASN A 242 10.12 -7.81 20.16
N THR A 243 8.98 -7.48 20.77
CA THR A 243 7.84 -6.88 20.06
C THR A 243 8.20 -5.51 19.49
N GLY A 244 8.82 -4.63 20.29
CA GLY A 244 9.26 -3.32 19.82
C GLY A 244 10.27 -3.41 18.69
N PHE A 245 11.23 -4.33 18.78
CA PHE A 245 12.19 -4.61 17.72
C PHE A 245 11.51 -5.13 16.45
N LEU A 246 10.58 -6.08 16.56
CA LEU A 246 9.81 -6.57 15.41
C LEU A 246 9.04 -5.43 14.72
N MET A 247 8.37 -4.57 15.48
CA MET A 247 7.63 -3.43 14.94
C MET A 247 8.57 -2.44 14.24
N LEU A 248 9.68 -2.08 14.87
CA LEU A 248 10.69 -1.18 14.32
C LEU A 248 11.28 -1.74 13.02
N MET A 249 11.66 -3.02 13.00
CA MET A 249 12.22 -3.65 11.80
C MET A 249 11.18 -3.78 10.69
N THR A 250 9.93 -4.13 11.02
CA THR A 250 8.83 -4.17 10.04
C THR A 250 8.62 -2.79 9.41
N PHE A 251 8.57 -1.74 10.24
CA PHE A 251 8.47 -0.36 9.78
C PHE A 251 9.66 0.05 8.90
N ALA A 252 10.88 -0.26 9.34
CA ALA A 252 12.10 0.03 8.59
C ALA A 252 12.13 -0.66 7.22
N VAL A 253 11.65 -1.91 7.12
CA VAL A 253 11.55 -2.64 5.85
C VAL A 253 10.59 -1.94 4.89
N PHE A 254 9.39 -1.57 5.35
CA PHE A 254 8.41 -0.88 4.51
C PHE A 254 8.83 0.54 4.14
N ALA A 255 9.45 1.27 5.07
CA ALA A 255 9.99 2.60 4.84
C ALA A 255 11.15 2.56 3.83
N ALA A 256 12.06 1.60 3.97
CA ALA A 256 13.15 1.38 3.02
C ALA A 256 12.62 1.05 1.61
N HIS A 257 11.57 0.23 1.50
CA HIS A 257 10.94 -0.06 0.21
C HIS A 257 10.29 1.19 -0.40
N THR A 258 9.61 2.01 0.40
CA THR A 258 9.01 3.26 -0.08
C THR A 258 10.08 4.25 -0.53
N LEU A 259 11.14 4.42 0.28
CA LEU A 259 12.28 5.28 -0.04
C LEU A 259 13.06 4.79 -1.28
N TYR A 260 13.15 3.48 -1.49
CA TYR A 260 13.80 2.89 -2.66
C TYR A 260 13.18 3.36 -3.98
N PHE A 261 11.87 3.62 -3.99
CA PHE A 261 11.12 4.08 -5.15
C PHE A 261 10.91 5.60 -5.17
N HIS A 262 11.40 6.33 -4.18
CA HIS A 262 11.33 7.78 -4.14
C HIS A 262 12.07 8.42 -5.34
N PRO A 263 11.54 9.50 -5.98
CA PRO A 263 12.13 10.12 -7.17
C PRO A 263 13.62 10.51 -7.04
N VAL A 264 14.02 10.99 -5.87
CA VAL A 264 15.41 11.35 -5.58
C VAL A 264 16.32 10.12 -5.63
N PHE A 265 15.90 9.04 -4.98
CA PHE A 265 16.71 7.82 -4.92
C PHE A 265 16.69 7.05 -6.24
N THR A 266 15.57 7.05 -6.97
CA THR A 266 15.50 6.44 -8.31
C THR A 266 16.44 7.13 -9.29
N SER A 267 16.52 8.47 -9.25
CA SER A 267 17.47 9.25 -10.07
C SER A 267 18.92 8.88 -9.74
N PHE A 268 19.27 8.84 -8.45
CA PHE A 268 20.60 8.42 -7.99
C PHE A 268 20.96 7.00 -8.46
N ARG A 269 20.06 6.03 -8.27
CA ARG A 269 20.25 4.63 -8.68
C ARG A 269 20.48 4.52 -10.19
N ARG A 270 19.67 5.20 -11.00
CA ARG A 270 19.80 5.19 -12.46
C ARG A 270 21.17 5.68 -12.91
N GLN A 271 21.64 6.79 -12.34
CA GLN A 271 22.90 7.40 -12.74
C GLN A 271 24.13 6.60 -12.27
N HIS A 272 24.11 6.05 -11.05
CA HIS A 272 25.32 5.50 -10.41
C HIS A 272 25.37 3.97 -10.30
N ILE A 273 24.23 3.29 -10.32
CA ILE A 273 24.15 1.85 -10.03
C ILE A 273 23.62 1.05 -11.22
N ASN A 274 22.45 1.41 -11.73
CA ASN A 274 21.74 0.61 -12.74
C ASN A 274 22.50 0.53 -14.07
N ASN A 275 23.38 1.49 -14.36
CA ASN A 275 24.21 1.51 -15.57
C ASN A 275 25.44 0.60 -15.49
N LYS A 276 25.74 -0.02 -14.34
CA LYS A 276 26.87 -0.96 -14.23
C LYS A 276 26.50 -2.27 -14.91
N ALA A 277 27.45 -2.84 -15.67
CA ALA A 277 27.24 -4.05 -16.49
C ALA A 277 26.58 -5.23 -15.74
N PHE A 278 26.96 -5.45 -14.48
CA PHE A 278 26.34 -6.47 -13.61
C PHE A 278 24.83 -6.26 -13.40
N PHE A 279 24.40 -5.03 -13.10
CA PHE A 279 22.99 -4.72 -12.86
C PHE A 279 22.18 -4.69 -14.17
N VAL A 280 22.79 -4.26 -15.28
CA VAL A 280 22.17 -4.35 -16.62
C VAL A 280 21.93 -5.80 -17.04
N PHE A 281 22.86 -6.69 -16.72
CA PHE A 281 22.68 -8.12 -16.97
C PHE A 281 21.53 -8.69 -16.14
N LEU A 282 21.51 -8.41 -14.83
CA LEU A 282 20.46 -8.89 -13.94
C LEU A 282 19.08 -8.31 -14.28
N SER A 283 19.01 -7.07 -14.78
CA SER A 283 17.74 -6.43 -15.13
C SER A 283 16.98 -7.14 -16.26
N LYS A 284 17.64 -8.04 -17.00
CA LYS A 284 16.99 -8.89 -18.00
C LYS A 284 16.07 -9.94 -17.38
N PHE A 285 16.29 -10.30 -16.11
CA PHE A 285 15.58 -11.36 -15.42
C PHE A 285 14.70 -10.85 -14.25
N MET A 286 14.94 -9.62 -13.77
CA MET A 286 14.23 -9.00 -12.65
C MET A 286 14.22 -7.47 -12.75
N ASP A 287 13.15 -6.81 -12.31
CA ASP A 287 13.00 -5.35 -12.47
C ASP A 287 13.96 -4.52 -11.59
N ASP A 288 14.22 -4.96 -10.36
CA ASP A 288 14.97 -4.18 -9.36
C ASP A 288 16.06 -5.02 -8.66
N PRO A 289 17.15 -5.40 -9.36
CA PRO A 289 18.14 -6.35 -8.86
C PRO A 289 18.86 -5.90 -7.57
N LEU A 290 19.08 -4.60 -7.39
CA LEU A 290 19.67 -4.06 -6.16
C LEU A 290 18.75 -4.28 -4.94
N LEU A 291 17.44 -4.12 -5.11
CA LEU A 291 16.46 -4.32 -4.03
C LEU A 291 16.40 -5.80 -3.65
N VAL A 292 16.35 -6.68 -4.65
CA VAL A 292 16.37 -8.13 -4.45
C VAL A 292 17.61 -8.55 -3.69
N LEU A 293 18.79 -8.07 -4.10
CA LEU A 293 20.05 -8.37 -3.42
C LEU A 293 20.02 -7.91 -1.96
N ALA A 294 19.60 -6.67 -1.70
CA ALA A 294 19.49 -6.13 -0.34
C ALA A 294 18.53 -6.96 0.52
N ASN A 295 17.35 -7.31 -0.03
CA ASN A 295 16.36 -8.12 0.66
C ASN A 295 16.89 -9.50 1.01
N VAL A 296 17.53 -10.19 0.05
CA VAL A 296 18.11 -11.52 0.26
C VAL A 296 19.24 -11.47 1.27
N THR A 297 20.15 -10.50 1.17
CA THR A 297 21.27 -10.35 2.13
C THR A 297 20.75 -10.09 3.55
N LEU A 298 19.80 -9.18 3.74
CA LEU A 298 19.20 -8.92 5.06
C LEU A 298 18.44 -10.15 5.58
N SER A 299 17.75 -10.88 4.70
CA SER A 299 17.06 -12.12 5.07
C SER A 299 18.03 -13.16 5.62
N LEU A 300 19.17 -13.35 4.94
CA LEU A 300 20.22 -14.26 5.39
C LEU A 300 20.77 -13.87 6.75
N VAL A 301 20.99 -12.57 7.01
CA VAL A 301 21.42 -12.08 8.32
C VAL A 301 20.42 -12.46 9.41
N PHE A 302 19.12 -12.24 9.22
CA PHE A 302 18.12 -12.61 10.24
C PHE A 302 17.98 -14.12 10.43
N ILE A 303 18.11 -14.89 9.36
CA ILE A 303 18.12 -16.36 9.42
C ILE A 303 19.33 -16.84 10.24
N ILE A 304 20.53 -16.32 9.97
CA ILE A 304 21.76 -16.66 10.71
C ILE A 304 21.61 -16.30 12.19
N ILE A 305 21.09 -15.11 12.51
CA ILE A 305 20.80 -14.71 13.89
C ILE A 305 19.88 -15.74 14.57
N GLY A 306 18.82 -16.16 13.89
CA GLY A 306 17.88 -17.17 14.38
C GLY A 306 18.55 -18.53 14.63
N ILE A 307 19.38 -19.00 13.71
CA ILE A 307 20.12 -20.27 13.81
C ILE A 307 21.10 -20.23 14.99
N VAL A 308 21.91 -19.18 15.11
CA VAL A 308 22.87 -19.00 16.21
C VAL A 308 22.15 -18.97 17.56
N ARG A 309 21.01 -18.28 17.64
CA ARG A 309 20.18 -18.23 18.86
C ARG A 309 19.57 -19.58 19.22
N PHE A 310 19.12 -20.34 18.23
CA PHE A 310 18.63 -21.69 18.46
C PHE A 310 19.73 -22.61 19.01
N ALA A 311 20.91 -22.59 18.39
CA ALA A 311 22.05 -23.41 18.80
C ALA A 311 22.57 -23.07 20.21
N THR A 312 22.71 -21.78 20.53
CA THR A 312 23.20 -21.33 21.84
C THR A 312 22.23 -21.63 22.99
N ARG A 313 20.92 -21.71 22.70
CA ARG A 313 19.90 -22.00 23.71
C ARG A 313 19.88 -23.48 24.08
N ASN A 314 20.07 -24.38 23.12
CA ASN A 314 20.19 -25.83 23.39
C ASN A 314 21.47 -26.17 24.17
N LYS A 315 22.56 -25.42 23.98
CA LYS A 315 23.79 -25.59 24.77
C LYS A 315 23.68 -25.18 26.24
N ARG A 316 22.71 -24.34 26.61
CA ARG A 316 22.48 -23.93 28.01
C ARG A 316 21.54 -24.85 28.78
N SER A 317 20.92 -25.82 28.10
CA SER A 317 19.99 -26.79 28.69
C SER A 317 20.58 -28.20 28.84
N LEU A 318 21.86 -28.37 28.48
CA LEU A 318 22.70 -29.55 28.73
C LEU A 318 23.70 -29.18 29.83
#